data_AF-A0A158L1Q8-F1
#
_entry.id   AF-A0A158L1Q8-F1
#
_cell.length_a   1.000
_cell.length_b   1.000
_cell.length_c   1.000
_cell.angle_alpha   90.00
_cell.angle_beta   90.00
_cell.angle_gamma   90.00
#
_symmetry.space_group_name_H-M   'P 1'
#
loop_
_entity.id
_entity.type
_entity.pdbx_description
1 polymer ?
#
loop_
_entity_poly.entity_id
_entity_poly.type
_entity_poly.pdbx_seq_one_letter_code
_entity_poly.pdbx_strand_id
1 'polypeptide(L)'
;MLKIYIYGYLNRIQSSRRLEREAQRNIELMWLTGRLAPDFKTIARFRKDNGKAIRNVCRQFVMLCQRLDLFADAIVAIDGSKFKAVNHRDRNFTSAKLERRMRDIESSIARYLQAMDTADRQEPAIAKARIERLQDKIAALKEQMQRLKETPGVIVVVASELSCQEESEVQVEGETNVFC
;
A
#
# COMPACT_ATOMS: atom_id res chain seq x y z
N MET A 1 6.09 -15.40 -23.54
CA MET A 1 7.25 -15.08 -22.67
C MET A 1 6.85 -14.64 -21.26
N LEU A 2 5.78 -13.86 -21.07
CA LEU A 2 5.30 -13.40 -19.75
C LEU A 2 5.07 -14.53 -18.73
N LYS A 3 4.54 -15.69 -19.15
CA LYS A 3 4.35 -16.88 -18.31
C LYS A 3 5.59 -17.34 -17.53
N ILE A 4 6.78 -17.21 -18.12
CA ILE A 4 8.06 -17.54 -17.46
C ILE A 4 8.33 -16.60 -16.28
N TYR A 5 7.91 -15.34 -16.37
CA TYR A 5 8.08 -14.36 -15.30
C TYR A 5 7.08 -14.54 -14.16
N ILE A 6 5.86 -14.98 -14.44
CA ILE A 6 4.89 -15.35 -13.41
C ILE A 6 5.40 -16.59 -12.64
N TYR A 7 5.86 -17.61 -13.36
CA TYR A 7 6.49 -18.79 -12.78
C TYR A 7 7.74 -18.43 -11.94
N GLY A 8 8.63 -17.59 -12.48
CA GLY A 8 9.82 -17.13 -11.79
C GLY A 8 9.50 -16.33 -10.52
N TYR A 9 8.43 -15.54 -10.53
CA TYR A 9 7.98 -14.79 -9.37
C TYR A 9 7.50 -15.72 -8.24
N LEU A 10 6.65 -16.70 -8.57
CA LEU A 10 6.14 -17.72 -7.64
C LEU A 10 7.28 -18.53 -7.02
N ASN A 11 8.24 -18.97 -7.84
CA ASN A 11 9.36 -19.81 -7.41
C ASN A 11 10.59 -19.01 -6.91
N ARG A 12 10.45 -17.68 -6.73
CA ARG A 12 11.54 -16.77 -6.30
C ARG A 12 12.81 -16.83 -7.17
N ILE A 13 12.66 -17.09 -8.47
CA ILE A 13 13.74 -17.14 -9.46
C ILE A 13 13.80 -15.84 -10.27
N GLN A 14 14.77 -14.99 -9.94
CA GLN A 14 14.91 -13.65 -10.56
C GLN A 14 15.94 -13.59 -11.71
N SER A 15 16.88 -14.54 -11.73
CA SER A 15 17.96 -14.58 -12.72
C SER A 15 17.48 -15.19 -14.04
N SER A 16 17.69 -14.47 -15.15
CA SER A 16 17.37 -14.96 -16.49
C SER A 16 18.12 -16.25 -16.84
N ARG A 17 19.36 -16.41 -16.36
CA ARG A 17 20.15 -17.65 -16.53
C ARG A 17 19.57 -18.81 -15.72
N ARG A 18 19.01 -18.54 -14.54
CA ARG A 18 18.33 -19.59 -13.75
C ARG A 18 17.01 -19.97 -14.43
N LEU A 19 16.25 -19.00 -14.94
CA LEU A 19 15.01 -19.26 -15.68
C LEU A 19 15.23 -20.08 -16.96
N GLU A 20 16.33 -19.84 -17.68
CA GLU A 20 16.75 -20.66 -18.82
C GLU A 20 16.96 -22.12 -18.42
N ARG A 21 17.73 -22.36 -17.34
CA ARG A 21 17.96 -23.73 -16.83
C ARG A 21 16.65 -24.40 -16.40
N GLU A 22 15.76 -23.66 -15.73
CA GLU A 22 14.44 -24.20 -15.38
C GLU A 22 13.62 -24.56 -16.61
N ALA A 23 13.68 -23.75 -17.67
CA ALA A 23 12.92 -24.00 -18.90
C ALA A 23 13.39 -25.26 -19.64
N GLN A 24 14.60 -25.75 -19.33
CA GLN A 24 15.17 -26.97 -19.90
C GLN A 24 14.95 -28.21 -19.04
N ARG A 25 14.86 -28.07 -17.71
CA ARG A 25 14.85 -29.20 -16.77
C ARG A 25 13.52 -29.44 -16.06
N ASN A 26 12.77 -28.38 -15.77
CA ASN A 26 11.58 -28.48 -14.94
C ASN A 26 10.37 -28.76 -15.83
N ILE A 27 9.71 -29.89 -15.57
CA ILE A 27 8.57 -30.34 -16.37
C ILE A 27 7.39 -29.37 -16.30
N GLU A 28 7.20 -28.67 -15.18
CA GLU A 28 6.17 -27.65 -15.02
C GLU A 28 6.40 -26.48 -15.97
N LEU A 29 7.64 -25.99 -16.02
CA LEU A 29 7.98 -24.88 -16.88
C LEU A 29 8.00 -25.31 -18.35
N MET A 30 8.44 -26.52 -18.67
CA MET A 30 8.33 -27.10 -20.01
C MET A 30 6.87 -27.23 -20.44
N TRP A 31 5.98 -27.68 -19.58
CA TRP A 31 4.55 -27.74 -19.87
C TRP A 31 3.98 -26.34 -20.08
N LEU A 32 4.26 -25.42 -19.16
CA LEU A 32 3.82 -24.03 -19.23
C LEU A 32 4.32 -23.34 -20.50
N THR A 33 5.58 -23.58 -20.92
CA THR A 33 6.15 -22.96 -22.12
C THR A 33 5.77 -23.66 -23.41
N GLY A 34 5.27 -24.89 -23.37
CA GLY A 34 5.06 -25.73 -24.55
C GLY A 34 6.39 -26.27 -25.10
N ARG A 35 7.31 -26.66 -24.20
CA ARG A 35 8.70 -27.07 -24.44
C ARG A 35 9.58 -26.02 -25.12
N LEU A 36 9.13 -24.76 -25.15
CA LEU A 36 9.93 -23.64 -25.61
C LEU A 36 10.96 -23.27 -24.52
N ALA A 37 12.25 -23.43 -24.84
CA ALA A 37 13.37 -23.10 -23.96
C ALA A 37 14.16 -21.88 -24.49
N PRO A 38 13.72 -20.63 -24.19
CA PRO A 38 14.40 -19.43 -24.65
C PRO A 38 15.74 -19.23 -23.92
N ASP A 39 16.77 -18.82 -24.66
CA ASP A 39 18.08 -18.40 -24.12
C ASP A 39 17.92 -17.26 -23.09
N PHE A 40 18.77 -17.23 -22.07
CA PHE A 40 18.86 -16.13 -21.10
C PHE A 40 18.91 -14.74 -21.76
N LYS A 41 19.53 -14.61 -22.95
CA LYS A 41 19.55 -13.35 -23.71
C LYS A 41 18.16 -12.91 -24.14
N THR A 42 17.36 -13.84 -24.66
CA THR A 42 15.98 -13.61 -25.08
C THR A 42 15.09 -13.25 -23.90
N ILE A 43 15.24 -13.98 -22.78
CA ILE A 43 14.52 -13.70 -21.53
C ILE A 43 14.88 -12.30 -21.01
N ALA A 44 16.17 -11.97 -20.95
CA ALA A 44 16.64 -10.67 -20.48
C ALA A 44 16.18 -9.51 -21.37
N ARG A 45 16.21 -9.69 -22.70
CA ARG A 45 15.72 -8.71 -23.67
C ARG A 45 14.22 -8.45 -23.48
N PHE A 46 13.42 -9.52 -23.39
CA PHE A 46 11.98 -9.38 -23.14
C PHE A 46 11.68 -8.58 -21.87
N ARG A 47 12.43 -8.81 -20.78
CA ARG A 47 12.29 -8.04 -19.53
C ARG A 47 12.71 -6.58 -19.66
N LYS A 48 13.78 -6.29 -20.40
CA LYS A 48 14.22 -4.92 -20.67
C LYS A 48 13.13 -4.14 -21.39
N ASP A 49 12.55 -4.74 -22.41
CA ASP A 49 11.58 -4.08 -23.28
C ASP A 49 10.18 -3.96 -22.61
N ASN A 50 9.81 -4.90 -21.73
CA ASN A 50 8.46 -5.01 -21.16
C ASN A 50 8.40 -4.86 -19.62
N GLY A 51 9.43 -4.32 -18.98
CA GLY A 51 9.57 -4.32 -17.52
C GLY A 51 8.39 -3.69 -16.76
N LYS A 52 7.79 -2.61 -17.29
CA LYS A 52 6.60 -1.97 -16.70
C LYS A 52 5.39 -2.91 -16.74
N ALA A 53 5.15 -3.56 -17.87
CA ALA A 53 4.03 -4.49 -18.03
C ALA A 53 4.19 -5.72 -17.13
N ILE A 54 5.40 -6.29 -17.05
CA ILE A 54 5.69 -7.44 -16.16
C ILE A 54 5.37 -7.08 -14.71
N ARG A 55 5.80 -5.90 -14.24
CA ARG A 55 5.51 -5.43 -12.88
C ARG A 55 4.01 -5.30 -12.61
N ASN A 56 3.27 -4.72 -13.54
CA ASN A 56 1.83 -4.52 -13.41
C ASN A 56 1.09 -5.87 -13.36
N VAL A 57 1.49 -6.83 -14.19
CA VAL A 57 0.91 -8.18 -14.19
C VAL A 57 1.22 -8.90 -12.88
N CYS A 58 2.48 -8.89 -12.41
CA CYS A 58 2.83 -9.49 -11.13
C CYS A 58 2.03 -8.86 -9.96
N ARG A 59 1.82 -7.55 -9.98
CA ARG A 59 0.97 -6.86 -8.99
C ARG A 59 -0.47 -7.38 -9.05
N GLN A 60 -1.10 -7.38 -10.23
CA GLN A 60 -2.47 -7.84 -10.39
C GLN A 60 -2.63 -9.31 -10.01
N PHE A 61 -1.63 -10.14 -10.31
CA PHE A 61 -1.59 -11.54 -9.94
C PHE A 61 -1.55 -11.74 -8.41
N VAL A 62 -0.71 -11.00 -7.69
CA VAL A 62 -0.68 -11.04 -6.22
C VAL A 62 -2.01 -10.57 -5.63
N MET A 63 -2.57 -9.47 -6.14
CA MET A 63 -3.89 -8.99 -5.69
C MET A 63 -5.00 -10.01 -5.97
N LEU A 64 -4.91 -10.75 -7.07
CA LEU A 64 -5.85 -11.84 -7.38
C LEU A 64 -5.70 -13.00 -6.40
N CYS A 65 -4.48 -13.46 -6.14
CA CYS A 65 -4.23 -14.54 -5.18
C CYS A 65 -4.64 -14.16 -3.74
N GLN A 66 -4.48 -12.89 -3.34
CA GLN A 66 -4.99 -12.37 -2.07
C GLN A 66 -6.53 -12.41 -2.00
N ARG A 67 -7.22 -12.00 -3.07
CA ARG A 67 -8.70 -12.04 -3.10
C ARG A 67 -9.26 -13.46 -3.08
N LEU A 68 -8.51 -14.42 -3.58
CA LEU A 68 -8.89 -15.83 -3.62
C LEU A 68 -8.44 -16.60 -2.37
N ASP A 69 -7.86 -15.91 -1.38
CA ASP A 69 -7.34 -16.50 -0.14
C ASP A 69 -6.36 -17.67 -0.38
N LEU A 70 -5.64 -17.61 -1.51
CA LEU A 70 -4.69 -18.65 -1.94
C LEU A 70 -3.34 -18.56 -1.23
N PHE A 71 -3.11 -17.48 -0.47
CA PHE A 71 -1.96 -17.37 0.39
C PHE A 71 -2.39 -17.79 1.80
N ALA A 72 -2.07 -19.02 2.19
CA ALA A 72 -2.11 -19.39 3.61
C ALA A 72 -1.25 -18.39 4.37
N ASP A 73 -1.80 -17.73 5.40
CA ASP A 73 -1.21 -16.66 6.23
C ASP A 73 0.31 -16.67 6.24
N ALA A 74 0.90 -16.13 5.17
CA ALA A 74 2.33 -16.14 5.02
C ALA A 74 2.78 -14.95 5.85
N ILE A 75 3.09 -15.21 7.12
CA ILE A 75 3.79 -14.28 7.99
C ILE A 75 5.07 -13.90 7.24
N VAL A 76 5.02 -12.77 6.52
CA VAL A 76 6.19 -12.20 5.88
C VAL A 76 7.00 -11.57 6.99
N ALA A 77 7.84 -12.38 7.63
CA ALA A 77 8.89 -11.87 8.48
C ALA A 77 9.80 -11.00 7.62
N ILE A 78 9.65 -9.68 7.73
CA ILE A 78 10.60 -8.73 7.17
C ILE A 78 11.81 -8.75 8.10
N ASP A 79 12.69 -9.73 7.91
CA ASP A 79 14.02 -9.70 8.51
C ASP A 79 14.72 -8.41 8.05
N GLY A 80 15.39 -7.75 9.01
CA GLY A 80 15.61 -6.31 9.09
C GLY A 80 16.04 -5.63 7.79
N SER A 81 15.09 -5.26 6.94
CA SER A 81 15.32 -4.36 5.82
C SER A 81 15.40 -2.94 6.40
N LYS A 82 16.59 -2.32 6.35
CA LYS A 82 16.77 -0.90 6.73
C LYS A 82 16.06 -0.01 5.70
N PHE A 83 14.74 0.04 5.78
CA PHE A 83 13.96 1.07 5.11
C PHE A 83 14.36 2.41 5.73
N LYS A 84 14.89 3.32 4.91
CA LYS A 84 15.03 4.72 5.31
C LYS A 84 13.63 5.31 5.45
N ALA A 85 13.01 5.08 6.60
CA ALA A 85 11.81 5.78 7.01
C ALA A 85 12.20 7.22 7.27
N VAL A 86 11.70 8.15 6.44
CA VAL A 86 11.86 9.58 6.68
C VAL A 86 11.02 9.93 7.90
N ASN A 87 11.60 9.83 9.09
CA ASN A 87 10.93 10.14 10.36
C ASN A 87 10.94 11.65 10.67
N HIS A 88 10.64 12.48 9.67
CA HIS A 88 10.43 13.91 9.92
C HIS A 88 9.10 14.08 10.65
N ARG A 89 9.05 14.92 11.69
CA ARG A 89 7.83 15.12 12.51
C ARG A 89 6.61 15.47 11.64
N ASP A 90 6.81 16.17 10.52
CA ASP A 90 5.74 16.55 9.58
C ASP A 90 5.40 15.50 8.53
N ARG A 91 6.13 14.38 8.45
CA ARG A 91 5.90 13.28 7.51
C ARG A 91 5.48 11.97 8.18
N ASN A 92 5.46 11.92 9.51
CA ASN A 92 4.91 10.82 10.28
C ASN A 92 3.39 11.06 10.47
N PHE A 93 2.57 10.36 9.69
CA PHE A 93 1.10 10.45 9.71
C PHE A 93 0.50 9.21 10.36
N THR A 94 -0.02 9.35 11.58
CA THR A 94 -0.92 8.38 12.21
C THR A 94 -2.37 8.82 12.01
N SER A 95 -3.33 7.90 12.08
CA SER A 95 -4.77 8.19 11.94
C SER A 95 -5.22 9.33 12.87
N ALA A 96 -4.88 9.23 14.16
CA ALA A 96 -5.17 10.26 15.15
C ALA A 96 -4.56 11.64 14.81
N LYS A 97 -3.38 11.66 14.18
CA LYS A 97 -2.69 12.90 13.79
C LYS A 97 -3.27 13.51 12.52
N LEU A 98 -3.76 12.69 11.59
CA LEU A 98 -4.54 13.15 10.44
C LEU A 98 -5.85 13.79 10.90
N GLU A 99 -6.61 13.13 11.77
CA GLU A 99 -7.85 13.68 12.32
C GLU A 99 -7.63 14.99 13.09
N ARG A 100 -6.57 15.07 13.90
CA ARG A 100 -6.20 16.32 14.58
C ARG A 100 -5.85 17.43 13.60
N ARG A 101 -5.02 17.14 12.58
CA ARG A 101 -4.69 18.09 11.51
C ARG A 101 -5.92 18.56 10.75
N MET A 102 -6.86 17.66 10.45
CA MET A 102 -8.12 18.02 9.78
C MET A 102 -8.94 18.98 10.64
N ARG A 103 -9.11 18.69 11.93
CA ARG A 103 -9.81 19.57 12.87
C ARG A 103 -9.16 20.95 13.01
N ASP A 104 -7.83 21.01 13.09
CA ASP A 104 -7.09 22.27 13.19
C ASP A 104 -7.25 23.13 11.92
N ILE A 105 -7.29 22.49 10.75
CA ILE A 105 -7.53 23.19 9.47
C ILE A 105 -8.96 23.69 9.39
N GLU A 106 -9.96 22.88 9.74
CA GLU A 106 -11.38 23.28 9.77
C GLU A 106 -11.61 24.47 10.71
N SER A 107 -11.03 24.42 11.91
CA SER A 107 -11.05 25.54 12.88
C SER A 107 -10.41 26.81 12.31
N SER A 108 -9.29 26.66 11.60
CA SER A 108 -8.61 27.79 10.95
C SER A 108 -9.44 28.41 9.83
N ILE A 109 -10.12 27.58 9.01
CA ILE A 109 -11.03 28.04 7.95
C ILE A 109 -12.22 28.79 8.58
N ALA A 110 -12.85 28.22 9.61
CA ALA A 110 -13.98 28.85 10.29
C ALA A 110 -13.60 30.23 10.85
N ARG A 111 -12.44 30.33 11.51
CA ARG A 111 -11.91 31.61 12.01
C ARG A 111 -11.66 32.62 10.88
N TYR A 112 -11.20 32.17 9.71
CA TYR A 112 -10.97 33.06 8.57
C TYR A 112 -12.27 33.53 7.91
N LEU A 113 -13.28 32.67 7.81
CA LEU A 113 -14.61 33.06 7.33
C LEU A 113 -15.23 34.12 8.25
N GLN A 114 -15.17 33.92 9.57
CA GLN A 114 -15.66 34.90 10.55
C GLN A 114 -14.91 36.24 10.46
N ALA A 115 -13.60 36.21 10.19
CA ALA A 115 -12.81 37.42 10.00
C ALA A 115 -13.17 38.16 8.70
N MET A 116 -13.58 37.46 7.65
CA MET A 116 -14.11 38.06 6.43
C MET A 116 -15.48 38.70 6.67
N ASP A 117 -16.41 37.98 7.32
CA ASP A 117 -17.74 38.52 7.68
C ASP A 117 -17.63 39.80 8.53
N THR A 118 -16.61 39.88 9.38
CA THR A 118 -16.34 41.07 10.20
C THR A 118 -15.73 42.20 9.36
N ALA A 119 -14.85 41.87 8.41
CA ALA A 119 -14.21 42.85 7.53
C ALA A 119 -15.20 43.45 6.52
N ASP A 120 -16.16 42.67 6.01
CA ASP A 120 -17.23 43.16 5.11
C ASP A 120 -18.15 44.19 5.78
N ARG A 121 -18.21 44.20 7.12
CA ARG A 121 -18.97 45.19 7.90
C ARG A 121 -18.20 46.52 8.13
N GLN A 122 -16.93 46.61 7.74
CA GLN A 122 -16.07 47.80 7.89
C GLN A 122 -15.67 48.37 6.52
N GLU A 123 -15.53 49.70 6.40
CA GLU A 123 -15.39 50.50 5.16
C GLU A 123 -14.37 50.00 4.08
N PRO A 124 -14.57 50.38 2.79
CA PRO A 124 -14.34 49.47 1.65
C PRO A 124 -12.90 49.35 1.10
N ALA A 125 -11.94 50.19 1.49
CA ALA A 125 -10.61 50.19 0.85
C ALA A 125 -9.61 49.22 1.51
N ILE A 126 -9.57 49.16 2.85
CA ILE A 126 -8.66 48.27 3.60
C ILE A 126 -9.25 46.85 3.71
N ALA A 127 -10.59 46.73 3.70
CA ALA A 127 -11.30 45.46 3.75
C ALA A 127 -10.96 44.55 2.55
N LYS A 128 -10.94 45.09 1.32
CA LYS A 128 -10.70 44.30 0.08
C LYS A 128 -9.36 43.57 0.08
N ALA A 129 -8.26 44.27 0.34
CA ALA A 129 -6.93 43.67 0.36
C ALA A 129 -6.75 42.64 1.49
N ARG A 130 -7.48 42.80 2.61
CA ARG A 130 -7.48 41.83 3.71
C ARG A 130 -8.30 40.59 3.36
N ILE A 131 -9.44 40.77 2.68
CA ILE A 131 -10.31 39.70 2.20
C ILE A 131 -9.57 38.83 1.17
N GLU A 132 -8.92 39.43 0.17
CA GLU A 132 -8.14 38.69 -0.84
C GLU A 132 -7.05 37.81 -0.19
N ARG A 133 -6.27 38.38 0.73
CA ARG A 133 -5.24 37.62 1.49
C ARG A 133 -5.82 36.48 2.32
N LEU A 134 -7.05 36.61 2.82
CA LEU A 134 -7.73 35.56 3.58
C LEU A 134 -8.29 34.47 2.66
N GLN A 135 -8.82 34.84 1.50
CA GLN A 135 -9.25 33.92 0.46
C GLN A 135 -8.10 33.04 -0.04
N ASP A 136 -6.92 33.63 -0.29
CA ASP A 136 -5.71 32.89 -0.70
C ASP A 136 -5.31 31.84 0.36
N LYS A 137 -5.39 32.20 1.65
CA LYS A 137 -5.08 31.29 2.75
C LYS A 137 -6.10 30.15 2.87
N ILE A 138 -7.38 30.44 2.66
CA ILE A 138 -8.42 29.41 2.65
C ILE A 138 -8.22 28.46 1.47
N ALA A 139 -7.90 28.97 0.28
CA ALA A 139 -7.60 28.17 -0.89
C ALA A 139 -6.42 27.21 -0.64
N ALA A 140 -5.32 27.73 -0.09
CA ALA A 140 -4.15 26.92 0.26
C ALA A 140 -4.49 25.84 1.32
N LEU A 141 -5.29 26.16 2.33
CA LEU A 141 -5.71 25.20 3.36
C LEU A 141 -6.65 24.12 2.81
N LYS A 142 -7.58 24.47 1.91
CA LYS A 142 -8.45 23.51 1.22
C LYS A 142 -7.64 22.55 0.35
N GLU A 143 -6.64 23.05 -0.37
CA GLU A 143 -5.73 22.22 -1.14
C GLU A 143 -4.93 21.26 -0.24
N GLN A 144 -4.45 21.74 0.92
CA GLN A 144 -3.80 20.89 1.92
C GLN A 144 -4.74 19.81 2.48
N MET A 145 -6.01 20.12 2.76
CA MET A 145 -6.99 19.12 3.17
C MET A 145 -7.19 18.05 2.10
N GLN A 146 -7.26 18.44 0.84
CA GLN A 146 -7.44 17.51 -0.26
C GLN A 146 -6.23 16.57 -0.41
N ARG A 147 -5.01 17.11 -0.33
CA ARG A 147 -3.78 16.29 -0.31
C ARG A 147 -3.72 15.33 0.90
N LEU A 148 -4.21 15.75 2.07
CA LEU A 148 -4.29 14.89 3.25
C LEU A 148 -5.34 13.77 3.10
N LYS A 149 -6.47 14.04 2.44
CA LYS A 149 -7.49 13.03 2.11
C LYS A 149 -7.03 12.05 1.03
N GLU A 150 -6.28 12.54 0.05
CA GLU A 150 -5.74 11.74 -1.07
C GLU A 150 -4.50 10.94 -0.69
N THR A 151 -3.82 11.30 0.41
CA THR A 151 -2.78 10.45 0.98
C THR A 151 -3.50 9.21 1.53
N PRO A 152 -3.46 8.06 0.83
CA PRO A 152 -3.98 6.86 1.42
C PRO A 152 -3.13 6.67 2.66
N GLY A 153 -3.77 6.54 3.82
CA GLY A 153 -3.10 5.93 4.95
C GLY A 153 -2.40 4.70 4.39
N VAL A 154 -1.07 4.67 4.47
CA VAL A 154 -0.34 3.41 4.34
C VAL A 154 -0.72 2.65 5.60
N ILE A 155 -1.94 2.11 5.57
CA ILE A 155 -2.49 1.19 6.52
C ILE A 155 -1.69 -0.07 6.23
N VAL A 156 -0.65 -0.23 7.04
CA VAL A 156 -0.24 -1.54 7.51
C VAL A 156 -1.53 -2.21 8.00
N VAL A 157 -2.11 -3.07 7.16
CA VAL A 157 -3.13 -4.01 7.60
C VAL A 157 -2.38 -5.07 8.39
N VAL A 158 -2.08 -4.78 9.65
CA VAL A 158 -1.87 -5.78 10.68
C VAL A 158 -2.33 -5.14 11.99
N ALA A 159 -3.19 -5.86 12.70
CA ALA A 159 -3.77 -5.56 14.02
C ALA A 159 -5.11 -4.81 14.00
N SER A 160 -6.19 -5.55 13.79
CA SER A 160 -7.42 -5.40 14.59
C SER A 160 -8.38 -6.60 14.44
N GLU A 161 -7.92 -7.84 14.64
CA GLU A 161 -8.83 -8.98 14.90
C GLU A 161 -8.26 -9.92 15.98
N LEU A 162 -7.59 -9.35 16.99
CA LEU A 162 -7.30 -10.06 18.25
C LEU A 162 -7.68 -9.16 19.42
N SER A 163 -8.98 -8.92 19.56
CA SER A 163 -9.56 -8.39 20.79
C SER A 163 -11.06 -8.65 20.81
N CYS A 164 -11.48 -9.92 20.82
CA CYS A 164 -12.82 -10.37 21.26
C CYS A 164 -12.89 -11.90 21.15
N GLN A 165 -12.27 -12.62 22.08
CA GLN A 165 -12.71 -13.92 22.63
C GLN A 165 -11.63 -14.40 23.60
N GLU A 166 -11.50 -13.69 24.73
CA GLU A 166 -11.04 -14.32 25.97
C GLU A 166 -12.27 -14.96 26.65
N GLU A 167 -12.08 -16.21 27.08
CA GLU A 167 -12.64 -16.79 28.31
C GLU A 167 -14.16 -17.05 28.41
N SER A 168 -14.55 -18.27 28.02
CA SER A 168 -15.34 -19.24 28.81
C SER A 168 -15.20 -20.58 28.06
N GLU A 169 -14.87 -21.73 28.62
CA GLU A 169 -15.19 -22.29 29.92
C GLU A 169 -14.23 -23.47 30.19
N VAL A 170 -13.86 -23.62 31.46
CA VAL A 170 -12.95 -24.62 32.02
C VAL A 170 -13.74 -25.89 32.37
N GLN A 171 -13.12 -27.06 32.11
CA GLN A 171 -13.45 -28.43 32.61
C GLN A 171 -14.72 -29.08 32.03
N VAL A 172 -14.73 -30.34 31.58
CA VAL A 172 -14.45 -31.57 32.35
C VAL A 172 -13.89 -32.70 31.46
N GLU A 173 -13.06 -33.51 32.10
CA GLU A 173 -12.47 -34.83 31.78
C GLU A 173 -13.26 -35.77 30.85
N GLY A 174 -12.52 -36.61 30.09
CA GLY A 174 -13.10 -37.80 29.45
C GLY A 174 -12.30 -38.43 28.30
N GLU A 175 -11.24 -39.17 28.64
CA GLU A 175 -10.88 -40.48 28.08
C GLU A 175 -10.46 -40.69 26.59
N THR A 176 -9.42 -41.52 26.47
CA THR A 176 -9.00 -42.39 25.34
C THR A 176 -8.42 -41.73 24.09
N ASN A 177 -7.09 -41.66 23.91
CA ASN A 177 -6.16 -42.75 23.55
C ASN A 177 -6.50 -43.37 22.18
N VAL A 178 -5.63 -43.20 21.18
CA VAL A 178 -5.08 -44.24 20.28
C VAL A 178 -4.07 -43.60 19.31
N PHE A 179 -2.84 -44.09 19.43
CA PHE A 179 -1.77 -44.07 18.43
C PHE A 179 -2.22 -44.71 17.11
N CYS A 180 -1.91 -44.07 15.98
CA CYS A 180 -1.26 -44.69 14.82
C CYS A 180 -0.74 -43.62 13.86
#